data_AF-A0A2R6XUI0-F1
#
_entry.id   AF-A0A2R6XUI0-F1
#
_cell.length_a   1.000
_cell.length_b   1.000
_cell.length_c   1.000
_cell.angle_alpha   90.00
_cell.angle_beta   90.00
_cell.angle_gamma   90.00
#
_symmetry.space_group_name_H-M   'P 1'
#
loop_
_entity.id
_entity.type
_entity.pdbx_description
1 polymer ?
#
loop_
_entity_poly.entity_id
_entity_poly.type
_entity_poly.pdbx_seq_one_letter_code
_entity_poly.pdbx_strand_id
1 'polypeptide(L)'
;MSYDDVEIEDMDWNEGLGAYTYPCPCGDLFQITMAELKIGEEIARCPSCSLYITVVYNPEDFMETKTKSQKVPMKAPDKPQPAAISVA
;
A
#
# COMPACT_ATOMS: atom_id res chain seq x y z
N MET A 1 -6.60 11.74 -11.63
CA MET A 1 -6.81 10.32 -11.98
C MET A 1 -5.65 9.59 -11.32
N SER A 2 -5.94 8.67 -10.40
CA SER A 2 -4.94 7.80 -9.79
C SER A 2 -4.28 6.93 -10.84
N TYR A 3 -3.03 6.55 -10.59
CA TYR A 3 -2.27 5.69 -11.49
C TYR A 3 -2.85 4.27 -11.53
N ASP A 4 -3.27 3.76 -10.36
CA ASP A 4 -3.84 2.42 -10.18
C ASP A 4 -4.67 2.39 -8.88
N ASP A 5 -5.56 1.40 -8.76
CA ASP A 5 -6.25 1.03 -7.53
C ASP A 5 -5.67 -0.27 -6.98
N VAL A 6 -5.19 -0.23 -5.73
CA VAL A 6 -4.45 -1.32 -5.11
C VAL A 6 -5.10 -1.66 -3.78
N GLU A 7 -5.38 -2.94 -3.53
CA GLU A 7 -5.92 -3.39 -2.25
C GLU A 7 -4.85 -3.31 -1.16
N ILE A 8 -5.24 -2.89 0.05
CA ILE A 8 -4.31 -2.79 1.18
C ILE A 8 -3.62 -4.12 1.52
N GLU A 9 -4.26 -5.24 1.19
CA GLU A 9 -3.72 -6.60 1.37
C GLU A 9 -2.53 -6.91 0.44
N ASP A 10 -2.40 -6.20 -0.69
CA ASP A 10 -1.28 -6.34 -1.64
C ASP A 10 -0.11 -5.38 -1.32
N MET A 11 -0.28 -4.49 -0.34
CA MET A 11 0.78 -3.59 0.11
C MET A 11 1.64 -4.22 1.21
N ASP A 12 2.93 -3.86 1.24
CA ASP A 12 3.88 -4.37 2.23
C ASP A 12 3.99 -3.39 3.41
N TRP A 13 3.77 -3.88 4.63
CA TRP A 13 3.87 -3.08 5.85
C TRP A 13 5.32 -2.86 6.28
N ASN A 14 5.75 -1.60 6.28
CA ASN A 14 7.09 -1.21 6.73
C ASN A 14 7.06 -0.69 8.17
N GLU A 15 7.48 -1.52 9.13
CA GLU A 15 7.53 -1.15 10.56
C GLU A 15 8.46 0.03 10.85
N GLY A 16 9.53 0.20 10.06
CA GLY A 16 10.48 1.31 10.25
C GLY A 16 9.90 2.67 9.86
N LEU A 17 9.00 2.68 8.89
CA LEU A 17 8.32 3.90 8.42
C LEU A 17 6.92 4.07 9.02
N GLY A 18 6.32 3.00 9.56
CA GLY A 18 4.93 3.00 9.99
C GLY A 18 3.95 3.20 8.83
N ALA A 19 4.30 2.67 7.66
CA ALA A 19 3.60 2.92 6.42
C ALA A 19 3.48 1.65 5.57
N TYR A 20 2.38 1.54 4.83
CA TYR A 20 2.20 0.56 3.78
C TYR A 20 2.89 1.04 2.51
N THR A 21 3.66 0.14 1.89
CA THR A 21 4.50 0.45 0.74
C THR A 21 4.14 -0.42 -0.46
N TYR A 22 4.20 0.15 -1.66
CA TYR A 22 3.90 -0.56 -2.92
C TYR A 22 4.88 -0.14 -4.02
N PRO A 23 5.38 -1.05 -4.88
CA PRO A 23 6.35 -0.73 -5.92
C PRO A 23 5.82 0.33 -6.90
N CYS A 24 6.59 1.41 -7.07
CA CYS A 24 6.30 2.44 -8.07
C CYS A 24 7.07 2.17 -9.37
N PRO A 25 6.46 2.34 -10.56
CA PRO A 25 7.14 2.16 -11.85
C PRO A 25 8.35 3.09 -12.06
N CYS A 26 8.52 4.13 -11.25
CA CYS A 26 9.70 5.01 -11.31
C CYS A 26 10.96 4.42 -10.64
N GLY A 27 10.83 3.32 -9.88
CA GLY A 27 11.92 2.69 -9.14
C GLY A 27 11.87 2.89 -7.61
N ASP A 28 11.04 3.80 -7.12
CA ASP A 28 10.77 4.02 -5.69
C ASP A 28 9.53 3.27 -5.20
N LEU A 29 9.09 3.55 -3.97
CA LEU A 29 7.89 2.97 -3.36
C LEU A 29 6.83 4.05 -3.13
N PHE A 30 5.59 3.76 -3.50
CA PHE A 30 4.44 4.46 -2.95
C PHE A 30 4.36 4.19 -1.46
N GLN A 31 3.97 5.19 -0.68
CA GLN A 31 3.85 5.07 0.77
C GLN A 31 2.58 5.76 1.27
N ILE A 32 1.91 5.12 2.23
CA ILE A 32 0.80 5.69 3.00
C ILE A 32 0.91 5.26 4.46
N THR A 33 0.81 6.21 5.39
CA THR A 33 0.96 5.91 6.81
C THR A 33 -0.31 5.29 7.39
N MET A 34 -0.17 4.50 8.44
CA MET A 34 -1.35 3.98 9.16
C MET A 34 -2.20 5.12 9.75
N ALA A 35 -1.58 6.24 10.11
CA ALA A 35 -2.29 7.43 10.60
C ALA A 35 -3.18 8.04 9.51
N GLU A 36 -2.72 8.06 8.26
CA GLU A 36 -3.49 8.50 7.10
C GLU A 36 -4.69 7.57 6.85
N LEU A 37 -4.48 6.25 6.83
CA LEU A 37 -5.59 5.28 6.69
C LEU A 37 -6.64 5.44 7.81
N LYS A 38 -6.20 5.74 9.04
CA LYS A 38 -7.11 5.94 10.18
C LYS A 38 -8.01 7.17 10.06
N ILE A 39 -7.57 8.20 9.34
CA ILE A 39 -8.37 9.42 9.11
C ILE A 39 -9.21 9.34 7.83
N GLY A 40 -9.17 8.22 7.11
CA GLY A 40 -9.89 8.05 5.84
C GLY A 40 -9.09 8.47 4.60
N GLU A 41 -7.78 8.70 4.71
CA GLU A 41 -6.94 8.99 3.55
C GLU A 41 -6.59 7.68 2.84
N GLU A 42 -6.75 7.65 1.53
CA GLU A 42 -6.56 6.47 0.67
C GLU A 42 -5.49 6.70 -0.41
N ILE A 43 -4.78 7.83 -0.34
CA ILE A 43 -3.86 8.25 -1.39
C ILE A 43 -2.42 7.92 -0.99
N ALA A 44 -1.87 6.83 -1.52
CA ALA A 44 -0.45 6.52 -1.37
C ALA A 44 0.38 7.29 -2.40
N ARG A 45 1.37 8.03 -1.92
CA ARG A 45 2.16 8.97 -2.74
C ARG A 45 3.59 8.47 -2.89
N CYS A 46 4.16 8.62 -4.09
CA CYS A 46 5.57 8.31 -4.31
C CYS A 46 6.41 9.59 -4.12
N PRO A 47 7.49 9.56 -3.31
CA PRO A 47 8.33 10.73 -3.07
C PRO A 47 9.12 11.19 -4.30
N SER A 48 9.32 10.32 -5.30
CA SER A 48 10.23 10.59 -6.43
C SER A 48 9.55 11.01 -7.73
N CYS A 49 8.30 10.62 -7.98
CA CYS A 49 7.66 10.84 -9.28
C CYS A 49 6.32 11.60 -9.23
N SER A 50 5.89 12.06 -8.05
CA SER A 50 4.61 12.73 -7.81
C SER A 50 3.35 11.93 -8.19
N LEU A 51 3.51 10.69 -8.65
CA LEU A 51 2.39 9.77 -8.87
C LEU A 51 1.75 9.39 -7.54
N TYR A 52 0.49 8.96 -7.65
CA TYR A 52 -0.25 8.40 -6.54
C TYR A 52 -1.13 7.25 -7.02
N ILE A 53 -1.35 6.29 -6.12
CA ILE A 53 -2.32 5.20 -6.29
C ILE A 53 -3.43 5.38 -5.25
N THR A 54 -4.60 4.83 -5.57
CA THR A 54 -5.72 4.75 -4.63
C THR A 54 -5.65 3.42 -3.90
N VAL A 55 -5.62 3.47 -2.57
CA VAL A 55 -5.56 2.31 -1.71
C VAL A 55 -6.98 1.91 -1.33
N VAL A 56 -7.41 0.73 -1.77
CA VAL A 56 -8.73 0.19 -1.44
C VAL A 56 -8.61 -0.54 -0.11
N TYR A 57 -9.27 -0.01 0.92
CA TYR A 57 -9.31 -0.62 2.25
C TYR A 57 -10.67 -0.41 2.91
N ASN A 58 -10.95 -1.26 3.91
CA ASN A 58 -12.11 -1.09 4.76
C ASN A 58 -11.73 -0.19 5.96
N PRO A 59 -12.34 1.00 6.12
CA PRO A 59 -12.00 1.91 7.21
C PRO A 59 -12.25 1.29 8.58
N GLU A 60 -13.21 0.37 8.70
CA GLU A 60 -13.48 -0.41 9.91
C GLU A 60 -12.31 -1.27 10.39
N ASP A 61 -11.41 -1.69 9.48
CA ASP A 61 -10.21 -2.47 9.84
C ASP A 61 -9.19 -1.62 10.61
N PHE A 62 -9.13 -0.32 10.28
CA PHE A 62 -8.21 0.64 10.89
C PHE A 62 -8.85 1.47 12.01
N MET A 63 -10.19 1.57 12.03
CA MET A 63 -10.98 2.18 13.09
C MET A 63 -11.11 1.20 14.26
N GLU A 64 -10.10 1.18 15.14
CA GLU A 64 -10.12 0.34 16.33
C GLU A 64 -11.21 0.78 17.32
N THR A 65 -12.43 0.28 17.13
CA THR A 65 -13.43 0.20 18.20
C THR A 65 -13.16 -1.08 18.97
N LYS A 66 -12.83 -0.97 20.26
CA LYS A 66 -12.55 -2.08 21.16
C LYS A 66 -13.62 -3.18 21.07
N THR A 67 -13.44 -4.21 20.26
CA THR A 67 -14.04 -5.54 20.43
C THR A 67 -13.23 -6.56 19.66
N LYS A 68 -12.81 -7.59 20.38
CA LYS A 68 -11.95 -8.69 19.93
C LYS A 68 -12.49 -9.35 18.65
N SER A 69 -11.68 -9.46 17.62
CA SER A 69 -11.35 -10.74 16.94
C SER A 69 -10.41 -10.49 15.75
N GLN A 70 -9.17 -10.94 15.94
CA GLN A 70 -8.29 -11.51 14.93
C GLN A 70 -8.94 -11.80 13.57
N LYS A 71 -8.48 -11.12 12.52
CA LYS A 71 -8.06 -11.75 11.26
C LYS A 71 -7.54 -10.71 10.26
N VAL A 72 -6.22 -10.69 10.04
CA VAL A 72 -5.72 -10.73 8.66
C VAL A 72 -4.54 -11.69 8.61
N PRO A 73 -4.62 -12.76 7.80
CA PRO A 73 -3.51 -13.67 7.59
C PRO A 73 -2.43 -12.94 6.77
N MET A 74 -1.20 -12.87 7.31
CA MET A 74 0.01 -12.64 6.52
C MET A 74 0.02 -13.67 5.38
N LYS A 75 -0.35 -13.26 4.17
CA LYS A 75 0.01 -14.02 2.98
C LYS A 75 1.39 -13.61 2.51
N ALA A 76 2.14 -14.64 2.14
CA ALA A 76 3.54 -14.59 1.79
C ALA A 76 3.78 -13.66 0.58
N PRO A 77 4.96 -13.00 0.52
CA PRO A 77 5.35 -12.21 -0.64
C PRO A 77 5.49 -13.12 -1.87
N ASP A 78 4.46 -13.15 -2.71
CA ASP A 78 4.60 -13.67 -4.06
C ASP A 78 5.28 -12.58 -4.92
N LYS A 79 6.61 -12.60 -4.91
CA LYS A 79 7.42 -11.92 -5.93
C LYS A 79 8.10 -13.04 -6.72
N PRO A 80 8.01 -13.07 -8.06
CA PRO A 80 8.49 -11.97 -8.88
C PRO A 80 7.63 -11.61 -10.10
N GLN A 81 7.34 -10.32 -10.27
CA GLN A 81 7.01 -9.77 -11.59
C GLN A 81 8.32 -9.53 -12.35
N PRO A 82 8.61 -10.25 -13.45
CA PRO A 82 9.69 -9.89 -14.35
C PRO A 82 9.21 -8.74 -15.25
N ALA A 83 9.56 -7.50 -14.89
CA ALA A 83 9.54 -6.41 -15.85
C ALA A 83 10.73 -6.61 -16.82
N ALA A 84 10.58 -7.55 -17.76
CA ALA A 84 11.48 -7.69 -18.89
C ALA A 84 11.12 -6.62 -19.93
N ILE A 85 11.68 -5.42 -19.78
CA ILE A 85 11.84 -4.51 -20.91
C ILE A 85 13.12 -4.87 -21.65
N SER A 86 13.02 -5.81 -22.58
CA SER A 86 14.06 -6.01 -23.59
C SER A 86 13.97 -4.88 -24.61
N VAL A 87 14.81 -3.86 -24.45
CA VAL A 87 15.17 -2.94 -25.53
C VAL A 87 16.40 -3.51 -26.22
N ALA A 88 16.23 -4.00 -27.45
CA ALA A 88 17.22 -4.06 -28.52
C ALA A 88 16.50 -4.32 -29.84
#